data_AF-H0SY27-F1
#
_entry.id   AF-H0SY27-F1
#
_cell.length_a   1.000
_cell.length_b   1.000
_cell.length_c   1.000
_cell.angle_alpha   90.00
_cell.angle_beta   90.00
_cell.angle_gamma   90.00
#
_symmetry.space_group_name_H-M   'P 1'
#
loop_
_entity.id
_entity.type
_entity.pdbx_description
1 polymer ?
#
loop_
_entity_poly.entity_id
_entity_poly.type
_entity_poly.pdbx_seq_one_letter_code
_entity_poly.pdbx_strand_id
1 'polypeptide(L)'
;MAVKATEVYFSQPDNAQSAVRVLDLPRNNPCAQCGEPIALPSWVEKDGRRTAYLWHCRLCDYRYETIAFYAEAVDDDGALAA
;
A
#
# COMPACT_ATOMS: atom_id res chain seq x y z
N MET A 1 44.08 28.84 -13.49
CA MET A 1 43.23 27.66 -13.76
C MET A 1 42.15 27.63 -12.67
N ALA A 2 40.92 28.02 -12.96
CA ALA A 2 39.85 28.11 -11.96
C ALA A 2 38.80 27.04 -12.28
N VAL A 3 38.65 26.05 -11.41
CA VAL A 3 37.58 25.05 -11.52
C VAL A 3 36.37 25.64 -10.78
N LYS A 4 35.35 26.06 -11.53
CA LYS A 4 34.03 26.33 -10.94
C LYS A 4 33.39 24.98 -10.63
N ALA A 5 33.21 24.70 -9.35
CA ALA A 5 32.38 23.59 -8.90
C ALA A 5 30.93 23.94 -9.27
N THR A 6 30.44 23.33 -10.36
CA THR A 6 29.01 23.34 -10.65
C THR A 6 28.34 22.48 -9.59
N GLU A 7 27.57 23.11 -8.72
CA GLU A 7 26.65 22.44 -7.82
C GLU A 7 25.72 21.52 -8.63
N VAL A 8 25.88 20.22 -8.43
CA VAL A 8 24.91 19.23 -8.90
C VAL A 8 23.70 19.37 -7.98
N TYR A 9 22.76 20.22 -8.38
CA TYR A 9 21.44 20.24 -7.79
C TYR A 9 20.74 18.92 -8.13
N PHE A 10 20.78 17.97 -7.19
CA PHE A 10 19.93 16.80 -7.21
C PHE A 10 18.50 17.28 -6.95
N SER A 11 17.69 17.37 -8.00
CA SER A 11 16.27 17.64 -7.86
C SER A 11 15.66 16.54 -7.02
N GLN A 12 15.38 16.85 -5.76
CA GLN A 12 14.51 16.05 -4.91
C GLN A 12 13.17 15.89 -5.63
N PRO A 13 12.64 14.66 -5.80
CA PRO A 13 11.28 14.52 -6.27
C PRO A 13 10.37 14.99 -5.14
N ASP A 14 9.73 16.14 -5.36
CA ASP A 14 8.52 16.57 -4.66
C ASP A 14 7.39 15.59 -5.01
N ASN A 15 7.49 14.37 -4.50
CA ASN A 15 6.44 13.38 -4.61
C ASN A 15 6.34 12.61 -3.30
N ALA A 16 5.90 13.30 -2.25
CA ALA A 16 5.32 12.67 -1.07
C ALA A 16 3.94 12.06 -1.42
N GLN A 17 3.85 11.27 -2.49
CA GLN A 17 2.74 10.37 -2.70
C GLN A 17 2.96 9.18 -1.75
N SER A 18 2.36 9.27 -0.57
CA SER A 18 1.88 8.15 0.27
C SER A 18 2.63 6.83 0.08
N ALA A 19 3.93 6.78 0.39
CA ALA A 19 4.68 5.53 0.33
C ALA A 19 4.09 4.54 1.36
N VAL A 20 3.43 3.48 0.88
CA VAL A 20 2.92 2.42 1.75
C VAL A 20 4.09 1.58 2.24
N ARG A 21 4.29 1.49 3.56
CA ARG A 21 5.36 0.65 4.11
C ARG A 21 4.96 -0.81 3.93
N VAL A 22 5.90 -1.63 3.47
CA VAL A 22 5.68 -3.08 3.29
C VAL A 22 5.26 -3.76 4.60
N LEU A 23 5.69 -3.23 5.75
CA LEU A 23 5.31 -3.73 7.08
C LEU A 23 3.82 -3.52 7.39
N ASP A 24 3.18 -2.53 6.78
CA ASP A 24 1.78 -2.15 7.02
C ASP A 24 0.81 -2.88 6.07
N LEU A 25 1.33 -3.69 5.14
CA LEU A 25 0.53 -4.44 4.19
C LEU A 25 -0.09 -5.70 4.82
N PRO A 26 -1.30 -6.10 4.39
CA PRO A 26 -1.89 -7.38 4.77
C PRO A 26 -0.99 -8.53 4.30
N ARG A 27 -1.01 -9.62 5.06
CA ARG A 27 -0.14 -10.79 4.86
C ARG A 27 -0.94 -12.07 4.96
N ASN A 28 -0.39 -13.13 4.35
CA ASN A 28 -0.92 -14.49 4.43
C ASN A 28 -2.39 -14.59 4.01
N ASN A 29 -2.79 -13.83 2.99
CA ASN A 29 -4.12 -13.97 2.41
C ASN A 29 -4.21 -15.35 1.73
N PRO A 30 -5.15 -16.22 2.13
CA PRO A 30 -5.29 -17.52 1.49
C PRO A 30 -5.68 -17.36 0.03
N CYS A 31 -5.01 -18.10 -0.86
CA CYS A 31 -5.38 -18.15 -2.26
C CYS A 31 -6.84 -18.63 -2.41
N ALA A 32 -7.68 -17.85 -3.11
CA ALA A 32 -9.09 -18.18 -3.29
C ALA A 32 -9.34 -19.50 -4.06
N GLN A 33 -8.34 -20.03 -4.78
CA GLN A 33 -8.48 -21.28 -5.54
C GLN A 33 -7.88 -22.50 -4.84
N CYS A 34 -6.70 -22.38 -4.24
CA CYS A 34 -5.97 -23.52 -3.66
C CYS A 34 -5.76 -23.43 -2.14
N GLY A 35 -6.10 -22.31 -1.51
CA GLY A 35 -5.92 -22.08 -0.08
C GLY A 35 -4.49 -21.74 0.36
N GLU A 36 -3.49 -21.88 -0.51
CA GLU A 36 -2.09 -21.58 -0.18
C GLU A 36 -1.94 -20.12 0.28
N PRO A 37 -1.29 -19.85 1.44
CA PRO A 37 -1.07 -18.49 1.92
C PRO A 37 -0.14 -17.69 1.00
N ILE A 38 -0.57 -16.49 0.62
CA ILE A 38 0.25 -15.55 -0.16
C ILE A 38 0.87 -14.52 0.79
N ALA A 39 2.20 -14.45 0.83
CA ALA A 39 2.93 -13.67 1.82
C ALA A 39 2.62 -12.16 1.77
N LEU A 40 2.54 -11.59 0.56
CA LEU A 40 2.31 -10.17 0.32
C LEU A 40 1.56 -9.97 -1.02
N PRO A 41 0.81 -8.86 -1.16
CA PRO A 41 0.22 -8.49 -2.44
C PRO A 41 1.32 -8.12 -3.45
N SER A 42 1.06 -8.38 -4.72
CA SER A 42 1.95 -7.99 -5.83
C SER A 42 1.83 -6.51 -6.18
N TRP A 43 0.70 -5.88 -5.84
CA TRP A 43 0.45 -4.46 -6.05
C TRP A 43 -0.61 -3.94 -5.08
N VAL A 44 -0.52 -2.64 -4.77
CA VAL A 44 -1.38 -1.96 -3.81
C VAL A 44 -1.74 -0.59 -4.36
N GLU A 45 -3.02 -0.25 -4.32
CA GLU A 45 -3.51 1.10 -4.66
C GLU A 45 -4.45 1.58 -3.58
N LYS A 46 -4.20 2.82 -3.15
CA LYS A 46 -5.03 3.52 -2.18
C LYS A 46 -5.82 4.59 -2.91
N ASP A 47 -7.14 4.54 -2.79
CA ASP A 47 -8.07 5.48 -3.38
C ASP A 47 -9.09 5.91 -2.32
N GLY A 48 -8.88 7.10 -1.74
CA GLY A 48 -9.73 7.63 -0.68
C GLY A 48 -9.91 6.65 0.49
N ARG A 49 -11.13 6.13 0.65
CA ARG A 49 -11.55 5.23 1.73
C ARG A 49 -11.42 3.74 1.41
N ARG A 50 -10.77 3.40 0.29
CA ARG A 50 -10.51 2.01 -0.07
C ARG A 50 -9.06 1.79 -0.42
N THR A 51 -8.61 0.57 -0.18
CA THR A 51 -7.32 0.08 -0.68
C THR A 51 -7.56 -1.21 -1.45
N ALA A 52 -7.14 -1.23 -2.72
CA ALA A 52 -7.13 -2.41 -3.56
C ALA A 52 -5.79 -3.13 -3.43
N TYR A 53 -5.83 -4.45 -3.35
CA TYR A 53 -4.67 -5.33 -3.26
C TYR A 53 -4.75 -6.40 -4.34
N LEU A 54 -3.74 -6.47 -5.21
CA LEU A 54 -3.60 -7.57 -6.16
C LEU A 54 -2.80 -8.71 -5.53
N TRP A 55 -3.31 -9.92 -5.64
CA TRP A 55 -2.71 -11.13 -5.13
C TRP A 55 -2.35 -12.06 -6.29
N HIS A 56 -1.18 -12.70 -6.21
CA HIS A 56 -0.73 -13.71 -7.16
C HIS A 56 -0.24 -14.93 -6.41
N CYS A 57 -0.99 -16.03 -6.52
CA CYS A 57 -0.55 -17.32 -6.03
C CYS A 57 0.49 -17.90 -6.98
N ARG A 58 1.73 -18.09 -6.52
CA ARG A 58 2.79 -18.71 -7.33
C ARG A 58 2.63 -20.22 -7.49
N LEU A 59 1.81 -20.86 -6.65
CA LEU A 59 1.59 -22.31 -6.68
C LEU A 59 0.60 -22.72 -7.78
N CYS A 60 -0.54 -22.04 -7.89
CA CYS A 60 -1.58 -22.34 -8.89
C CYS A 60 -1.70 -21.28 -10.00
N ASP A 61 -0.82 -20.28 -10.02
CA ASP A 61 -0.81 -19.12 -10.92
C ASP A 61 -2.06 -18.23 -10.90
N TYR A 62 -3.00 -18.49 -9.99
CA TYR A 62 -4.22 -17.70 -9.86
C TYR A 62 -3.94 -16.27 -9.37
N ARG A 63 -4.67 -15.31 -9.94
CA ARG A 63 -4.57 -13.88 -9.59
C ARG A 63 -5.95 -13.32 -9.28
N TYR A 64 -6.04 -12.50 -8.25
CA TYR A 64 -7.30 -11.90 -7.82
C TYR A 64 -7.07 -10.59 -7.07
N GLU A 65 -8.14 -9.81 -6.96
CA GLU A 65 -8.17 -8.55 -6.22
C GLU A 65 -8.96 -8.72 -4.93
N THR A 66 -8.53 -8.03 -3.87
CA THR A 66 -9.33 -7.78 -2.68
C THR A 66 -9.38 -6.28 -2.39
N ILE A 67 -10.51 -5.79 -1.89
CA ILE A 67 -10.70 -4.37 -1.57
C ILE A 67 -11.01 -4.25 -0.08
N ALA A 68 -10.20 -3.48 0.65
CA ALA A 68 -10.50 -3.07 2.01
C ALA A 68 -11.22 -1.71 1.99
N PHE A 69 -12.32 -1.59 2.73
CA PHE A 69 -13.01 -0.32 2.97
C PHE A 69 -12.75 0.14 4.41
N TYR A 70 -12.42 1.42 4.58
CA TYR A 70 -12.18 2.02 5.88
C TYR A 70 -13.34 2.94 6.25
N ALA A 71 -13.78 2.84 7.51
CA ALA A 71 -14.73 3.79 8.07
C ALA A 71 -14.13 5.20 8.09
N GLU A 72 -14.99 6.21 8.15
CA GLU A 72 -14.56 7.58 8.43
C GLU A 72 -13.88 7.59 9.80
N ALA A 73 -12.82 8.39 9.97
CA ALA A 73 -12.33 8.66 11.31
C ALA A 73 -13.51 9.31 12.05
N VAL A 74 -14.09 8.60 13.00
CA VAL A 74 -14.98 9.24 13.96
C VAL A 74 -14.10 10.22 14.70
N ASP A 75 -14.32 11.51 14.49
CA ASP A 75 -13.76 12.53 15.37
C ASP A 75 -14.24 12.14 16.77
N ASP A 76 -13.30 11.78 17.64
CA ASP A 76 -13.52 11.25 19.00
C ASP A 76 -14.11 12.32 19.95
N ASP A 77 -14.71 13.39 19.40
CA ASP A 77 -15.39 14.47 20.10
C ASP A 77 -16.83 14.08 20.49
N GLY A 78 -17.33 12.96 19.99
CA GLY A 78 -18.65 12.40 20.29
C GLY A 78 -18.59 11.24 21.26
N ALA A 79 -17.93 11.43 22.42
CA ALA A 79 -17.93 10.47 23.51
C ALA A 79 -19.32 9.87 23.76
N LEU A 80 -19.36 8.54 23.80
CA LEU A 80 -20.44 7.67 24.27
C LEU A 80 -21.54 8.40 25.07
N ALA A 81 -22.67 8.68 24.42
CA ALA A 81 -23.93 8.86 25.13
C ALA A 81 -24.54 7.47 25.38
N ALA A 82 -24.76 7.19 26.68
CA ALA A 82 -25.23 5.94 27.26
C ALA A 82 -26.68 5.57 26.87
#